data_AF-A0A4S8KBA0-F1
#
_entry.id   AF-A0A4S8KBA0-F1
#
_cell.length_a   1.000
_cell.length_b   1.000
_cell.length_c   1.000
_cell.angle_alpha   90.00
_cell.angle_beta   90.00
_cell.angle_gamma   90.00
#
_symmetry.space_group_name_H-M   'P 1'
#
loop_
_entity.id
_entity.type
_entity.pdbx_description
1 polymer ?
#
loop_
_entity_poly.entity_id
_entity_poly.type
_entity_poly.pdbx_seq_one_letter_code
_entity_poly.pdbx_strand_id
1 'polypeptide(L)'
;MSCEAHLTPKYYANSCPQALYTIRTAVRSAIARERRMAASIIRLHFHDCFVQVGGPTWTVKLGRRDSTTANKDLAEQNLPIATVDDLDKLISLFDRQGLSVKDMVALSGKSKLNSVTIYIYIYIYIYIYIYIYIYTHIYMYIIEM
;
A
#
# COMPACT_ATOMS: atom_id res chain seq x y z
N MET A 1 -19.54 -19.90 3.24
CA MET A 1 -18.99 -19.81 4.61
C MET A 1 -18.27 -18.46 4.71
N SER A 2 -18.96 -17.41 5.14
CA SER A 2 -18.31 -16.13 5.44
C SER A 2 -17.73 -16.22 6.86
N CYS A 3 -16.43 -15.96 7.02
CA CYS A 3 -15.87 -15.68 8.33
C CYS A 3 -16.33 -14.28 8.74
N GLU A 4 -17.41 -14.16 9.49
CA GLU A 4 -17.71 -12.91 10.19
C GLU A 4 -16.77 -12.78 11.38
N ALA A 5 -15.80 -11.85 11.27
CA ALA A 5 -15.02 -11.43 12.42
C ALA A 5 -15.96 -10.66 13.37
N HIS A 6 -16.55 -11.37 14.33
CA HIS A 6 -17.49 -10.81 15.31
C HIS A 6 -16.73 -9.99 16.36
N LEU A 7 -16.24 -8.81 15.94
CA LEU A 7 -15.56 -7.85 16.78
C LEU A 7 -16.58 -7.04 17.58
N THR A 8 -16.52 -7.13 18.90
CA THR A 8 -17.39 -6.36 19.80
C THR A 8 -16.59 -5.29 20.55
N PRO A 9 -17.05 -4.02 20.58
CA PRO A 9 -16.39 -2.94 21.32
C PRO A 9 -16.26 -3.20 22.83
N LYS A 10 -17.10 -4.08 23.38
CA LYS A 10 -17.16 -4.41 24.81
C LYS A 10 -16.41 -5.70 25.14
N TYR A 11 -15.64 -6.26 24.20
CA TYR A 11 -14.93 -7.52 24.39
C TYR A 11 -14.13 -7.58 25.71
N TYR A 12 -13.42 -6.49 26.04
CA TYR A 12 -12.60 -6.40 27.25
C TYR A 12 -13.32 -5.82 28.48
N ALA A 13 -14.62 -5.51 28.39
CA ALA A 13 -15.33 -4.81 29.45
C ALA A 13 -15.32 -5.55 30.80
N ASN A 14 -15.37 -6.88 30.78
CA ASN A 14 -15.41 -7.70 32.00
C ASN A 14 -14.04 -8.31 32.34
N SER A 15 -13.21 -8.64 31.33
CA SER A 15 -11.92 -9.30 31.54
C SER A 15 -10.78 -8.32 31.85
N CYS A 16 -10.79 -7.15 31.22
CA CYS A 16 -9.77 -6.11 31.44
C CYS A 16 -10.36 -4.72 31.16
N PRO A 17 -11.15 -4.16 32.09
CA PRO A 17 -11.87 -2.90 31.87
C PRO A 17 -10.93 -1.71 31.64
N GLN A 18 -9.68 -1.80 32.12
CA GLN A 18 -8.67 -0.76 31.96
C GLN A 18 -7.83 -0.89 30.68
N ALA A 19 -8.02 -1.94 29.86
CA ALA A 19 -7.20 -2.17 28.68
C ALA A 19 -7.15 -0.97 27.73
N LEU A 20 -8.32 -0.42 27.37
CA LEU A 20 -8.42 0.74 26.47
C LEU A 20 -7.79 2.00 27.09
N TYR A 21 -7.95 2.18 28.40
CA TYR A 21 -7.37 3.31 29.12
C TYR A 21 -5.83 3.23 29.13
N THR A 22 -5.28 2.06 29.49
CA THR A 22 -3.84 1.82 29.51
C THR A 22 -3.21 1.98 28.13
N ILE A 23 -3.83 1.41 27.08
CA ILE A 23 -3.35 1.55 25.69
C ILE A 23 -3.36 3.02 25.28
N ARG A 24 -4.46 3.75 25.54
CA ARG A 24 -4.57 5.16 25.18
C ARG A 24 -3.50 6.00 25.87
N THR A 25 -3.24 5.75 27.16
CA THR A 25 -2.21 6.48 27.91
C THR A 25 -0.81 6.19 27.35
N ALA A 26 -0.48 4.92 27.10
CA ALA A 26 0.81 4.53 26.53
C ALA A 26 1.04 5.15 25.13
N VAL A 27 0.01 5.10 24.26
CA VAL A 27 0.07 5.72 22.92
C VAL A 27 0.27 7.23 23.02
N ARG A 28 -0.45 7.92 23.91
CA ARG A 28 -0.30 9.37 24.10
C ARG A 28 1.09 9.73 24.61
N SER A 29 1.64 8.98 25.57
CA SER A 29 3.01 9.18 26.05
C SER A 29 4.05 8.97 24.96
N ALA A 30 3.87 7.96 24.10
CA ALA A 30 4.77 7.69 22.99
C ALA A 30 4.74 8.80 21.92
N ILE A 31 3.55 9.32 21.59
CA ILE A 31 3.39 10.45 20.66
C ILE A 31 3.95 11.75 21.25
N ALA A 32 3.80 11.96 22.56
CA ALA A 32 4.34 13.13 23.25
C ALA A 32 5.88 13.13 23.27
N ARG A 33 6.51 11.94 23.34
CA ARG A 33 7.97 11.80 23.23
C ARG A 33 8.43 11.98 21.78
N GLU A 34 7.73 11.38 20.82
CA GLU A 34 8.03 11.49 19.39
C GLU A 34 6.75 11.58 18.56
N ARG A 35 6.52 12.74 17.94
CA ARG A 35 5.28 13.00 17.18
C ARG A 35 5.10 12.03 15.99
N ARG A 36 6.20 11.55 15.40
CA ARG A 36 6.23 10.56 14.30
C ARG A 36 5.66 9.18 14.72
N MET A 37 5.57 8.90 16.01
CA MET A 37 5.09 7.60 16.52
C MET A 37 3.62 7.34 16.16
N ALA A 38 2.79 8.39 16.07
CA ALA A 38 1.40 8.26 15.65
C ALA A 38 1.28 7.61 14.26
N ALA A 39 2.07 8.10 13.29
CA ALA A 39 2.09 7.56 11.93
C ALA A 39 2.66 6.13 11.88
N SER A 40 3.61 5.82 12.74
CA SER A 40 4.27 4.51 12.80
C SER A 40 3.36 3.41 13.35
N ILE A 41 2.58 3.70 14.40
CA ILE A 41 1.59 2.77 14.97
C ILE A 41 0.48 2.46 13.96
N ILE A 42 -0.01 3.49 13.26
CA ILE A 42 -1.04 3.34 12.22
C ILE A 42 -0.49 2.49 11.06
N ARG A 43 0.74 2.77 10.61
CA ARG A 43 1.42 1.96 9.59
C ARG A 43 1.53 0.49 9.97
N LEU A 44 1.94 0.20 11.20
CA LEU A 44 2.11 -1.16 11.67
C LEU A 44 0.77 -1.92 11.71
N HIS A 45 -0.30 -1.28 12.21
CA HIS A 45 -1.64 -1.86 12.20
C HIS A 45 -2.11 -2.22 10.79
N PHE A 46 -1.93 -1.31 9.82
CA PHE A 46 -2.29 -1.59 8.44
C PHE A 46 -1.43 -2.69 7.81
N HIS A 47 -0.14 -2.73 8.13
CA HIS A 47 0.75 -3.78 7.63
C HIS A 47 0.32 -5.17 8.12
N ASP A 48 0.02 -5.31 9.41
CA ASP A 48 -0.42 -6.58 10.01
C ASP A 48 -1.78 -7.02 9.45
N CYS A 49 -2.72 -6.07 9.26
CA CYS A 49 -3.98 -6.35 8.59
C CYS A 49 -3.79 -6.77 7.12
N PHE A 50 -2.82 -6.19 6.41
CA PHE A 50 -2.54 -6.51 4.99
C PHE A 50 -1.94 -7.90 4.79
N VAL A 51 -1.06 -8.34 5.69
CA VAL A 51 -0.52 -9.72 5.67
C VAL A 51 -1.64 -10.74 5.86
N GLN A 52 -2.67 -10.38 6.63
CA GLN A 52 -3.80 -11.25 6.94
C GLN A 52 -4.84 -11.37 5.80
N VAL A 53 -4.75 -10.55 4.75
CA VAL A 53 -5.63 -10.64 3.55
C VAL A 53 -5.22 -11.80 2.63
N GLY A 54 -4.24 -12.63 3.03
CA GLY A 54 -3.99 -13.94 2.42
C GLY A 54 -3.64 -13.87 0.93
N GLY A 55 -2.99 -12.79 0.50
CA GLY A 55 -2.47 -12.70 -0.85
C GLY A 55 -1.51 -13.88 -1.12
N PRO A 56 -1.52 -14.45 -2.34
CA PRO A 56 -0.58 -15.52 -2.66
C PRO A 56 0.85 -15.01 -2.49
N THR A 57 1.71 -15.82 -1.85
CA THR A 57 3.15 -15.53 -1.76
C THR A 57 3.86 -16.18 -2.95
N TRP A 58 4.73 -15.45 -3.63
CA TRP A 58 5.53 -15.99 -4.73
C TRP A 58 7.01 -15.64 -4.53
N THR A 59 7.90 -16.56 -4.93
CA THR A 59 9.34 -16.32 -4.90
C THR A 59 9.72 -15.36 -6.02
N VAL A 60 10.29 -14.20 -5.67
CA VAL A 60 10.74 -13.20 -6.65
C VAL A 60 12.16 -13.56 -7.11
N LYS A 61 12.35 -13.74 -8.42
CA LYS A 61 13.69 -13.87 -9.01
C LYS A 61 14.40 -12.51 -8.95
N LEU A 62 15.57 -12.47 -8.31
CA LEU A 62 16.41 -11.27 -8.18
C LEU A 62 17.50 -11.23 -9.26
N GLY A 63 18.15 -10.07 -9.43
CA GLY A 63 19.27 -9.89 -10.39
C GLY A 63 19.01 -8.91 -11.53
N ARG A 64 17.86 -8.21 -11.54
CA ARG A 64 17.59 -7.12 -12.49
C ARG A 64 18.54 -5.95 -12.23
N ARG A 65 19.26 -5.52 -13.27
CA ARG A 65 20.07 -4.28 -13.25
C ARG A 65 19.21 -3.10 -13.71
N ASP A 66 19.53 -1.92 -13.21
CA ASP A 66 18.84 -0.68 -13.61
C ASP A 66 19.36 -0.18 -14.95
N SER A 67 18.42 0.25 -15.81
CA SER A 67 18.74 0.90 -17.06
C SER A 67 19.28 2.29 -16.79
N THR A 68 20.27 2.74 -17.56
CA THR A 68 20.77 4.12 -17.53
C THR A 68 19.96 5.07 -18.41
N THR A 69 19.00 4.55 -19.17
CA THR A 69 18.17 5.30 -20.11
C THR A 69 16.69 4.93 -19.98
N ALA A 70 15.81 5.90 -20.26
CA ALA A 70 14.36 5.72 -20.36
C ALA A 70 13.91 5.87 -21.82
N ASN A 71 12.85 5.18 -22.22
CA ASN A 71 12.30 5.25 -23.58
C ASN A 71 10.77 5.45 -23.54
N LYS A 72 10.33 6.68 -23.81
CA LYS A 72 8.92 7.06 -23.80
C LYS A 72 8.16 6.46 -24.99
N ASP A 73 8.76 6.49 -26.17
CA ASP A 73 8.12 6.01 -27.40
C ASP A 73 7.85 4.50 -27.33
N LEU A 74 8.80 3.75 -26.76
CA LEU A 74 8.65 2.32 -26.52
C LEU A 74 7.56 2.02 -25.49
N ALA A 75 7.36 2.89 -24.50
CA ALA A 75 6.28 2.76 -23.52
C ALA A 75 4.92 2.98 -24.18
N GLU A 76 4.77 4.02 -25.01
CA GLU A 76 3.52 4.32 -25.73
C GLU A 76 3.15 3.21 -26.73
N GLN A 77 4.13 2.51 -27.30
CA GLN A 77 3.89 1.41 -28.24
C GLN A 77 3.58 0.05 -27.58
N ASN A 78 4.03 -0.17 -26.34
CA ASN A 78 3.93 -1.47 -25.66
C ASN A 78 2.97 -1.48 -24.48
N LEU A 79 2.42 -0.34 -24.07
CA LEU A 79 1.42 -0.26 -23.02
C LEU A 79 0.01 -0.19 -23.61
N PRO A 80 -0.91 -1.09 -23.19
CA PRO A 80 -2.30 -1.02 -23.61
C PRO A 80 -2.97 0.19 -22.97
N ILE A 81 -3.77 0.92 -23.76
CA ILE A 81 -4.59 2.03 -23.30
C ILE A 81 -5.96 1.44 -22.94
N ALA A 82 -6.31 1.55 -21.65
CA ALA A 82 -7.48 0.89 -21.04
C ALA A 82 -8.86 1.26 -21.63
N THR A 83 -8.92 2.23 -22.54
CA THR A 83 -10.18 2.80 -23.06
C THR A 83 -10.36 2.66 -24.58
N VAL A 84 -9.35 2.20 -25.33
CA VAL A 84 -9.38 2.18 -26.81
C VAL A 84 -8.88 0.89 -27.44
N ASP A 85 -8.14 0.03 -26.72
CA ASP A 85 -7.58 -1.19 -27.32
C ASP A 85 -8.56 -2.37 -27.28
N ASP A 86 -8.71 -3.03 -28.43
CA ASP A 86 -9.52 -4.24 -28.59
C ASP A 86 -8.77 -5.50 -28.07
N LEU A 87 -9.50 -6.58 -27.83
CA LEU A 87 -8.96 -7.82 -27.25
C LEU A 87 -7.80 -8.41 -28.10
N ASP A 88 -7.90 -8.34 -29.42
CA ASP A 88 -6.87 -8.84 -30.35
C ASP A 88 -5.57 -8.03 -30.23
N LYS A 89 -5.69 -6.72 -30.00
CA LYS A 89 -4.54 -5.85 -29.76
C LYS A 89 -3.87 -6.21 -28.44
N LEU A 90 -4.65 -6.53 -27.40
CA LEU A 90 -4.14 -6.95 -26.10
C LEU A 90 -3.41 -8.30 -26.18
N ILE A 91 -3.98 -9.27 -26.88
CA ILE A 91 -3.35 -10.58 -27.10
C ILE A 91 -2.00 -10.41 -27.80
N SER A 92 -1.94 -9.63 -28.89
CA SER A 92 -0.68 -9.40 -29.62
C SER A 92 0.38 -8.60 -28.83
N LEU A 93 -0.03 -7.77 -27.87
CA LEU A 93 0.87 -7.06 -26.97
C LEU A 93 1.49 -8.01 -25.94
N PHE A 94 0.68 -8.88 -25.34
CA PHE A 94 1.15 -9.86 -24.36
C PHE A 94 2.02 -10.94 -25.01
N ASP A 95 1.66 -11.39 -26.22
CA ASP A 95 2.45 -12.36 -26.98
C ASP A 95 3.86 -11.84 -27.32
N ARG A 96 3.99 -10.54 -27.65
CA ARG A 96 5.30 -9.88 -27.86
C ARG A 96 6.19 -9.85 -26.62
N GLN A 97 5.60 -9.94 -25.42
CA GLN A 97 6.34 -10.04 -24.16
C GLN A 97 6.52 -11.50 -23.70
N GLY A 98 6.15 -12.48 -24.53
CA GLY A 98 6.23 -13.90 -24.22
C GLY A 98 5.19 -14.37 -23.19
N LEU A 99 4.07 -13.64 -23.06
CA LEU A 99 2.99 -13.95 -22.13
C LEU A 99 1.80 -14.56 -22.87
N SER A 100 1.24 -15.64 -22.32
CA SER A 100 0.10 -16.32 -22.93
C SER A 100 -1.23 -15.61 -22.61
N VAL A 101 -2.30 -15.98 -23.34
CA VAL A 101 -3.66 -15.50 -23.07
C VAL A 101 -4.11 -15.81 -21.64
N LYS A 102 -3.64 -16.93 -21.05
CA LYS A 102 -3.93 -17.25 -19.64
C LYS A 102 -3.25 -16.27 -18.68
N ASP A 103 -2.02 -15.88 -18.97
CA ASP A 103 -1.27 -14.91 -18.17
C ASP A 103 -1.89 -13.52 -18.30
N MET A 104 -2.34 -13.15 -19.50
CA MET A 104 -3.10 -11.93 -19.75
C MET A 104 -4.35 -11.87 -18.87
N VAL A 105 -5.21 -12.90 -18.90
CA VAL A 105 -6.43 -12.93 -18.08
C VAL A 105 -6.10 -12.90 -16.58
N ALA A 106 -5.08 -13.63 -16.14
CA ALA A 106 -4.63 -13.62 -14.75
C ALA A 106 -4.14 -12.23 -14.29
N LEU A 107 -3.38 -11.53 -15.14
CA LEU A 107 -2.84 -10.20 -14.86
C LEU A 107 -3.90 -9.09 -14.98
N SER A 108 -4.83 -9.20 -15.93
CA SER A 108 -5.99 -8.30 -16.06
C SER A 108 -6.99 -8.45 -14.90
N GLY A 109 -7.03 -9.62 -14.26
CA GLY A 109 -7.79 -9.85 -13.03
C GLY A 109 -7.36 -8.97 -11.84
N LYS A 110 -6.16 -8.37 -11.89
CA LYS A 110 -5.67 -7.42 -10.87
C LYS A 110 -6.49 -6.13 -10.80
N SER A 111 -7.29 -5.83 -11.83
CA SER A 111 -8.24 -4.69 -11.81
C SER A 111 -9.48 -4.91 -10.94
N LYS A 112 -9.69 -6.12 -10.36
CA LYS A 112 -10.68 -6.34 -9.29
C LYS A 112 -10.26 -5.76 -7.92
N LEU A 113 -9.14 -5.04 -7.88
CA LEU A 113 -8.52 -4.50 -6.68
C LEU A 113 -8.53 -2.97 -6.68
N ASN A 114 -9.66 -2.38 -7.09
CA ASN A 114 -9.94 -0.94 -6.95
C ASN A 114 -9.83 -0.45 -5.49
N SER A 115 -9.92 -1.34 -4.50
CA SER A 115 -9.72 -0.98 -3.09
C SER A 115 -8.27 -1.09 -2.58
N VAL A 116 -7.30 -1.62 -3.31
CA VAL A 116 -5.91 -1.74 -2.79
C VAL A 116 -4.96 -0.78 -3.46
N THR A 117 -5.10 -0.56 -4.77
CA THR A 117 -4.25 0.41 -5.48
C THR A 117 -4.53 1.84 -5.03
N ILE A 118 -5.80 2.19 -4.81
CA ILE A 118 -6.20 3.50 -4.26
C ILE A 118 -5.63 3.69 -2.85
N TYR A 119 -5.68 2.66 -2.00
CA TYR A 119 -5.18 2.74 -0.62
C TYR A 119 -3.66 2.83 -0.57
N ILE A 120 -2.93 2.11 -1.43
CA ILE A 120 -1.47 2.23 -1.54
C ILE A 120 -1.08 3.62 -2.05
N TYR A 121 -1.78 4.15 -3.04
CA TYR A 121 -1.52 5.50 -3.57
C TYR A 121 -1.79 6.58 -2.53
N ILE A 122 -2.93 6.50 -1.85
CA ILE A 122 -3.29 7.40 -0.75
C ILE A 122 -2.27 7.27 0.40
N TYR A 123 -1.84 6.06 0.74
CA TYR A 123 -0.87 5.81 1.80
C TYR A 123 0.51 6.40 1.48
N ILE A 124 1.02 6.17 0.27
CA ILE A 124 2.29 6.76 -0.19
C ILE A 124 2.20 8.28 -0.22
N TYR A 125 1.09 8.83 -0.74
CA TYR A 125 0.87 10.27 -0.84
C TYR A 125 0.78 10.94 0.54
N ILE A 126 -0.01 10.37 1.46
CA ILE A 126 -0.13 10.87 2.84
C ILE A 126 1.20 10.76 3.57
N TYR A 127 1.94 9.65 3.41
CA TYR A 127 3.23 9.46 4.08
C TYR A 127 4.28 10.47 3.58
N ILE A 128 4.36 10.69 2.26
CA ILE A 128 5.25 11.69 1.66
C ILE A 128 4.86 13.10 2.13
N TYR A 129 3.57 13.44 2.11
CA TYR A 129 3.09 14.76 2.51
C TYR A 129 3.35 15.05 3.99
N ILE A 130 3.06 14.09 4.87
CA ILE A 130 3.36 14.21 6.32
C ILE A 130 4.86 14.31 6.56
N TYR A 131 5.68 13.51 5.85
CA TYR A 131 7.13 13.56 6.00
C TYR A 131 7.70 14.91 5.58
N ILE A 132 7.28 15.42 4.42
CA ILE A 132 7.70 16.74 3.92
C ILE A 132 7.23 17.84 4.88
N TYR A 133 5.96 17.83 5.31
CA TYR A 133 5.42 18.84 6.22
C TYR A 133 6.12 18.84 7.58
N ILE A 134 6.37 17.66 8.16
CA ILE A 134 7.11 17.55 9.42
C ILE A 134 8.56 18.01 9.22
N TYR A 135 9.21 17.62 8.12
CA TYR A 135 10.60 17.99 7.87
C TYR A 135 10.74 19.49 7.69
N THR A 136 9.88 20.14 6.89
CA THR A 136 9.91 21.59 6.68
C THR A 136 9.53 22.37 7.94
N HIS A 137 8.54 21.91 8.70
CA HIS A 137 8.08 22.63 9.90
C HIS A 137 9.06 22.47 11.07
N ILE A 138 9.75 21.33 11.19
CA ILE A 138 10.83 21.16 12.17
C ILE A 138 12.10 21.91 11.73
N TYR A 139 12.47 21.90 10.44
CA TYR A 139 13.65 22.64 9.97
C TYR A 139 13.50 24.15 10.14
N MET A 140 12.31 24.71 9.87
CA MET A 140 12.03 26.13 10.12
C MET A 140 12.13 26.49 11.61
N TYR A 141 11.66 25.62 12.50
CA TYR A 141 11.70 25.85 13.96
C TYR A 141 13.13 25.74 14.54
N ILE A 142 14.04 25.03 13.86
CA ILE A 142 15.46 24.92 14.24
C ILE A 142 16.30 26.05 13.64
N ILE A 143 15.90 26.65 12.52
CA ILE A 143 16.60 27.81 11.90
C ILE A 143 16.22 29.15 12.56
N GLU A 144 15.06 29.24 13.22
CA GLU A 144 14.65 30.43 14.00
C GLU A 144 15.11 30.41 15.48
N MET A 145 15.89 29.40 15.91
CA MET A 145 16.61 29.39 17.19
C MET A 145 18.11 29.59 16.99
#